data_AF-A0AAI9MVQ0-F1
#
_entry.id   AF-A0AAI9MVQ0-F1
#
_cell.length_a   1.000
_cell.length_b   1.000
_cell.length_c   1.000
_cell.angle_alpha   90.00
_cell.angle_beta   90.00
_cell.angle_gamma   90.00
#
_symmetry.space_group_name_H-M   'P 1'
#
loop_
_entity.id
_entity.type
_entity.pdbx_description
1 polymer ?
#
loop_
_entity_poly.entity_id
_entity_poly.type
_entity_poly.pdbx_seq_one_letter_code
_entity_poly.pdbx_strand_id
1 'polypeptide(L)'
;MLDPKKIEQVARQIQGALPKGVRDLGEDFDKKLRSLLQSQLGKLDLVSREEFDIQTQVLLRTREKLAQMEQRVKALEERFNDTKALEEKPSEH
;
A
#
# COMPACT_ATOMS: atom_id res chain seq x y z
N MET A 1 -3.89 1.25 8.16
CA MET A 1 -4.66 2.33 8.80
C MET A 1 -3.94 2.85 10.02
N LEU A 2 -3.93 4.16 10.18
CA LEU A 2 -3.65 4.76 11.48
C LEU A 2 -4.91 4.63 12.33
N ASP A 3 -4.85 3.73 13.30
CA ASP A 3 -5.95 3.51 14.21
C ASP A 3 -6.10 4.71 15.16
N PRO A 4 -7.30 5.23 15.40
CA PRO A 4 -7.51 6.31 16.38
C PRO A 4 -7.00 5.92 17.78
N LYS A 5 -7.01 4.62 18.11
CA LYS A 5 -6.40 4.06 19.33
C LYS A 5 -4.87 4.24 19.37
N LYS A 6 -4.18 4.18 18.22
CA LYS A 6 -2.72 4.43 18.15
C LYS A 6 -2.39 5.91 18.33
N ILE A 7 -3.21 6.80 17.77
CA ILE A 7 -3.07 8.25 18.00
C ILE A 7 -3.28 8.56 19.49
N GLU A 8 -4.27 7.92 20.12
CA GLU A 8 -4.51 8.06 21.55
C GLU A 8 -3.36 7.48 22.41
N GLN A 9 -2.76 6.37 21.97
CA GLN A 9 -1.60 5.77 22.65
C GLN A 9 -0.35 6.65 22.55
N VAL A 10 -0.11 7.28 21.40
CA VAL A 10 0.95 8.28 21.21
C VAL A 10 0.68 9.50 22.09
N ALA A 11 -0.56 10.00 22.12
CA ALA A 11 -0.93 11.12 23.00
C ALA A 11 -0.69 10.78 24.49
N ARG A 12 -1.05 9.56 24.93
CA ARG A 12 -0.80 9.08 26.29
C ARG A 12 0.70 8.92 26.62
N GLN A 13 1.50 8.43 25.68
CA GLN A 13 2.95 8.34 25.86
C GLN A 13 3.59 9.74 25.98
N ILE A 14 3.14 10.70 25.18
CA ILE A 14 3.59 12.10 25.28
C ILE A 14 3.17 12.70 26.63
N GLN A 15 1.92 12.51 27.07
CA GLN A 15 1.47 12.93 28.41
C GLN A 15 2.26 12.27 29.56
N GLY A 16 2.67 11.01 29.39
CA GLY A 16 3.48 10.27 30.37
C GLY A 16 4.92 10.76 30.48
N ALA A 17 5.46 11.33 29.40
CA ALA A 17 6.83 11.86 29.33
C ALA A 17 6.95 13.34 29.73
N LEU A 18 5.83 14.05 29.96
CA LEU A 18 5.85 15.47 30.29
C LEU A 18 6.18 15.73 31.78
N PRO A 19 7.04 16.72 32.10
CA PRO A 19 7.40 17.09 33.47
C PRO A 19 6.17 17.53 34.27
N LYS A 20 6.19 17.28 35.59
CA LYS A 20 5.05 17.53 36.50
C LYS A 20 4.46 18.95 36.42
N GLY A 21 5.25 19.97 36.11
CA GLY A 21 4.78 21.36 35.96
C GLY A 21 3.92 21.65 34.71
N VAL A 22 3.93 20.77 33.70
CA VAL A 22 3.06 20.88 32.51
C VAL A 22 1.73 20.16 32.73
N ARG A 23 1.65 19.29 33.75
CA ARG A 23 0.46 18.49 34.08
C ARG A 23 -0.70 19.32 34.64
N ASP A 24 -0.38 20.43 35.34
CA ASP A 24 -1.38 21.37 35.90
C ASP A 24 -2.04 22.27 34.83
N LEU A 25 -1.51 22.29 33.60
CA LEU A 25 -2.16 22.90 32.44
C LEU A 25 -3.13 21.94 31.72
N GLY A 26 -3.45 20.82 32.39
CA GLY A 26 -3.81 19.52 31.82
C GLY A 26 -4.90 19.50 30.76
N GLU A 27 -6.06 20.12 30.98
CA GLU A 27 -7.18 20.00 30.03
C GLU A 27 -6.99 20.86 28.76
N ASP A 28 -6.53 22.10 28.91
CA ASP A 28 -6.34 23.01 27.77
C ASP A 28 -5.11 22.63 26.95
N PHE A 29 -4.07 22.12 27.62
CA PHE A 29 -2.90 21.57 26.94
C PHE A 29 -3.25 20.30 26.17
N ASP A 30 -4.04 19.39 26.73
CA ASP A 30 -4.43 18.16 26.06
C ASP A 30 -5.30 18.42 24.82
N LYS A 31 -6.25 19.36 24.91
CA LYS A 31 -7.05 19.81 23.76
C LYS A 31 -6.19 20.41 22.65
N LYS A 32 -5.22 21.27 23.01
CA LYS A 32 -4.28 21.85 22.03
C LYS A 32 -3.38 20.78 21.40
N LEU A 33 -2.88 19.84 22.19
CA LEU A 33 -2.04 18.75 21.69
C LEU A 33 -2.82 17.83 20.74
N ARG A 34 -4.06 17.45 21.08
CA ARG A 34 -4.95 16.69 20.18
C ARG A 34 -5.20 17.41 18.86
N SER A 35 -5.50 18.71 18.92
CA SER A 35 -5.73 19.53 17.72
C SER A 35 -4.48 19.63 16.84
N LEU A 36 -3.31 19.83 17.45
CA LEU A 36 -2.03 19.84 16.73
C LEU A 36 -1.72 18.48 16.10
N LEU A 37 -1.93 17.37 16.83
CA LEU A 37 -1.74 16.03 16.30
C LEU A 37 -2.71 15.75 15.15
N GLN A 38 -3.99 16.08 15.29
CA GLN A 38 -4.97 15.94 14.21
C GLN A 38 -4.60 16.77 12.98
N SER A 39 -4.15 18.01 13.16
CA SER A 39 -3.71 18.88 12.06
C SER A 39 -2.44 18.35 11.38
N GLN A 40 -1.48 17.82 12.15
CA GLN A 40 -0.24 17.27 11.59
C GLN A 40 -0.48 15.90 10.93
N LEU A 41 -1.34 15.05 11.49
CA LEU A 41 -1.79 13.81 10.85
C LEU A 41 -2.58 14.08 9.57
N GLY A 42 -3.42 15.10 9.53
CA GLY A 42 -4.13 15.51 8.31
C GLY A 42 -3.21 16.08 7.22
N LYS A 43 -1.99 16.49 7.56
CA LYS A 43 -0.94 16.91 6.60
C LYS A 43 -0.04 15.77 6.14
N LEU A 44 -0.03 14.63 6.85
CA LEU A 44 0.55 13.42 6.31
C LEU A 44 -0.35 13.00 5.15
N ASP A 45 0.23 12.57 4.04
CA ASP A 45 -0.49 12.12 2.84
C ASP A 45 -1.17 10.77 3.14
N LEU A 46 -2.16 10.82 4.03
CA LEU A 46 -2.85 9.66 4.57
C LEU A 46 -3.87 9.21 3.55
N VAL A 47 -3.49 8.18 2.81
CA VAL A 47 -4.43 7.43 1.98
C VAL A 47 -5.50 6.86 2.90
N SER A 48 -6.76 7.19 2.64
CA SER A 48 -7.88 6.64 3.39
C SER A 48 -7.88 5.11 3.27
N ARG A 49 -8.54 4.42 4.21
CA ARG A 49 -8.65 2.95 4.12
C ARG A 49 -9.32 2.52 2.82
N GLU A 50 -10.33 3.26 2.40
CA GLU A 50 -11.06 3.00 1.16
C GLU A 50 -10.14 3.11 -0.06
N GLU A 51 -9.35 4.18 -0.16
CA GLU A 51 -8.37 4.34 -1.25
C GLU A 51 -7.28 3.27 -1.23
N PHE A 52 -6.82 2.86 -0.05
CA PHE A 52 -5.87 1.75 0.09
C PHE A 52 -6.46 0.42 -0.40
N ASP A 53 -7.71 0.14 -0.04
CA ASP A 53 -8.42 -1.07 -0.47
C ASP A 53 -8.64 -1.05 -2.00
N ILE A 54 -8.98 0.11 -2.57
CA ILE A 54 -9.08 0.31 -4.04
C ILE A 54 -7.74 0.04 -4.72
N GLN A 55 -6.64 0.60 -4.22
CA GLN A 55 -5.30 0.37 -4.79
C GLN A 55 -4.92 -1.11 -4.73
N THR A 56 -5.27 -1.80 -3.64
CA THR A 56 -5.05 -3.24 -3.50
C THR A 56 -5.81 -4.03 -4.57
N GLN A 57 -7.07 -3.68 -4.84
CA GLN A 57 -7.86 -4.30 -5.91
C GLN A 57 -7.28 -4.03 -7.29
N VAL A 58 -6.82 -2.81 -7.56
CA VAL A 58 -6.16 -2.46 -8.82
C VAL A 58 -4.89 -3.29 -9.01
N LEU A 59 -4.09 -3.47 -7.95
CA LEU A 59 -2.88 -4.29 -7.98
C LEU A 59 -3.19 -5.77 -8.25
N LEU A 60 -4.21 -6.32 -7.60
CA LEU A 60 -4.66 -7.70 -7.84
C LEU A 60 -5.05 -7.90 -9.31
N ARG A 61 -5.91 -7.03 -9.85
CA ARG A 61 -6.33 -7.08 -11.26
C ARG A 61 -5.16 -6.93 -12.22
N THR A 62 -4.16 -6.12 -11.86
CA THR A 62 -2.96 -5.94 -12.67
C THR A 62 -2.12 -7.21 -12.71
N ARG A 63 -1.95 -7.89 -11.57
CA ARG A 63 -1.26 -9.19 -11.51
C ARG A 63 -1.97 -10.26 -12.33
N GLU A 64 -3.29 -10.32 -12.27
CA GLU A 64 -4.07 -11.25 -13.09
C GLU A 64 -3.89 -11.00 -14.59
N LYS A 65 -3.99 -9.73 -15.01
CA LYS A 65 -3.75 -9.36 -16.41
C LYS A 65 -2.33 -9.64 -16.86
N LEU A 66 -1.34 -9.41 -15.99
CA LEU A 66 0.06 -9.71 -16.27
C LEU A 66 0.26 -11.21 -16.51
N ALA A 67 -0.26 -12.06 -15.61
CA ALA A 67 -0.17 -13.52 -15.75
C ALA A 67 -0.83 -14.03 -17.04
N GLN A 68 -1.98 -13.46 -17.42
CA GLN A 68 -2.62 -13.79 -18.70
C GLN A 68 -1.77 -13.38 -19.90
N MET A 69 -1.11 -12.21 -19.83
CA MET A 69 -0.23 -11.76 -20.90
C MET A 69 1.00 -12.67 -21.02
N GLU A 70 1.62 -13.05 -19.91
CA GLU A 70 2.75 -13.99 -19.87
C GLU A 70 2.37 -15.33 -20.50
N GLN A 71 1.18 -15.87 -20.19
CA GLN A 71 0.68 -17.10 -20.83
C GLN A 71 0.49 -16.94 -22.35
N ARG A 72 -0.06 -15.80 -22.79
CA ARG A 72 -0.26 -15.53 -24.22
C ARG A 72 1.07 -15.42 -24.97
N VAL A 73 2.05 -14.73 -24.38
CA VAL A 73 3.40 -14.60 -24.93
C VAL A 73 4.05 -15.97 -25.03
N LYS A 74 4.01 -16.77 -23.96
CA LYS A 74 4.56 -18.13 -23.98
C LYS A 74 3.95 -19.00 -25.07
N ALA A 75 2.61 -18.97 -25.21
CA ALA A 75 1.93 -19.72 -26.27
C ALA A 75 2.31 -19.24 -27.69
N LEU A 76 2.60 -17.95 -27.87
CA LEU A 76 3.09 -17.40 -29.14
C LEU A 76 4.54 -17.84 -29.41
N GLU A 77 5.41 -17.80 -28.41
CA GLU A 77 6.80 -18.27 -28.50
C GLU A 77 6.88 -19.76 -28.84
N GLU A 78 6.04 -20.59 -28.22
CA GLU A 78 5.93 -22.03 -28.53
C GLU A 78 5.52 -22.25 -29.99
N ARG A 79 4.47 -21.56 -30.47
CA ARG A 79 4.04 -21.65 -31.87
C ARG A 79 5.11 -21.20 -32.86
N PHE A 80 5.85 -20.15 -32.53
CA PHE A 80 6.92 -19.66 -33.39
C PHE A 80 8.08 -20.66 -33.47
N ASN A 81 8.46 -21.26 -32.35
CA ASN A 81 9.48 -22.32 -32.31
C ASN A 81 9.02 -23.59 -33.04
N ASP A 82 7.75 -23.98 -32.90
CA ASP A 82 7.19 -25.12 -33.65
C ASP A 82 7.20 -24.87 -35.15
N THR A 83 6.86 -23.65 -35.59
CA THR A 83 6.88 -23.26 -37.01
C THR A 83 8.30 -23.32 -37.57
N LYS A 84 9.29 -22.83 -36.82
CA LYS A 84 10.70 -22.89 -37.21
C LYS A 84 11.23 -24.32 -37.28
N ALA A 85 10.82 -25.19 -36.35
CA ALA A 85 11.20 -26.61 -36.35
C ALA A 85 10.60 -27.40 -37.52
N LEU A 86 9.44 -26.96 -38.05
CA LEU A 86 8.82 -27.54 -39.24
C LEU A 86 9.52 -27.10 -40.54
N GLU A 87 10.08 -25.90 -40.59
CA GLU A 87 10.88 -25.40 -41.73
C GLU A 87 12.30 -25.99 -41.77
N GLU A 88 12.87 -26.36 -40.61
CA GLU A 88 14.22 -26.95 -40.50
C GLU A 88 14.25 -28.48 -40.71
N LYS A 89 13.10 -29.17 -40.80
CA LYS A 89 13.08 -30.58 -41.24
C LYS A 89 13.42 -30.63 -42.73
N PRO A 90 14.59 -31.18 -43.12
CA PRO A 90 14.92 -31.33 -44.52
C PRO A 90 13.84 -32.20 -45.15
N SER A 91 13.46 -31.86 -46.39
CA SER A 91 12.85 -32.81 -47.30
C SER A 91 13.83 -33.98 -47.50
N GLU A 92 13.84 -34.93 -46.57
CA GLU A 92 14.32 -36.27 -46.84
C GLU A 92 13.22 -36.96 -47.65
N HIS A 93 13.30 -36.77 -48.97
CA HIS A 93 13.14 -37.78 -50.01
C HIS A 93 13.55 -37.22 -51.36
#